data_AF-A0A380TIK5-F1
#
_entry.id   AF-A0A380TIK5-F1
#
_cell.length_a   1.000
_cell.length_b   1.000
_cell.length_c   1.000
_cell.angle_alpha   90.00
_cell.angle_beta   90.00
_cell.angle_gamma   90.00
#
_symmetry.space_group_name_H-M   'P 1'
#
loop_
_entity.id
_entity.type
_entity.pdbx_description
1 polymer ?
#
loop_
_entity_poly.entity_id
_entity_poly.type
_entity_poly.pdbx_seq_one_letter_code
_entity_poly.pdbx_strand_id
1 'polypeptide(L)'
;MIHYRNALHIMQQRSPNWQPPVQMCSALKNTGLSEVWQKLEEYRDKLSAAGEFQEKRRKQRWKAMWSMLQDRLMTDLKNHPAVIAALPAIQRDLHDGNLTVTLAVEKLLALSRG
;
A
#
# COMPACT_ATOMS: atom_id res chain seq x y z
N MET A 1 -26.64 -3.87 -11.53
CA MET A 1 -25.81 -2.96 -12.36
C MET A 1 -26.12 -1.48 -12.14
N ILE A 2 -27.39 -1.07 -12.11
CA ILE A 2 -27.79 0.34 -11.87
C ILE A 2 -27.27 0.86 -10.52
N HIS A 3 -27.35 0.07 -9.45
CA HIS A 3 -26.88 0.48 -8.12
C HIS A 3 -25.38 0.81 -8.05
N TYR A 4 -24.51 0.09 -8.78
CA TYR A 4 -23.07 0.37 -8.80
C TYR A 4 -22.72 1.63 -9.61
N ARG A 5 -23.42 1.86 -10.73
CA ARG A 5 -23.28 3.13 -11.48
C ARG A 5 -23.72 4.32 -10.64
N ASN A 6 -24.85 4.18 -9.94
CA ASN A 6 -25.38 5.24 -9.09
C ASN A 6 -24.44 5.50 -7.90
N ALA A 7 -23.86 4.46 -7.28
CA ALA A 7 -22.92 4.62 -6.17
C ALA A 7 -21.66 5.38 -6.58
N LEU A 8 -21.05 5.05 -7.73
CA LEU A 8 -19.86 5.75 -8.23
C LEU A 8 -20.14 7.19 -8.65
N HIS A 9 -21.40 7.52 -8.99
CA HIS A 9 -21.79 8.89 -9.32
C HIS A 9 -21.93 9.78 -8.07
N ILE A 10 -22.20 9.19 -6.91
CA ILE A 10 -22.33 9.90 -5.63
C ILE A 10 -20.95 10.16 -4.99
N MET A 11 -19.94 9.34 -5.32
CA MET A 11 -18.58 9.49 -4.78
C MET A 11 -17.84 10.67 -5.41
N GLN A 12 -17.04 11.37 -4.60
CA GLN A 12 -16.13 12.41 -5.12
C GLN A 12 -15.22 11.84 -6.21
N GLN A 13 -15.22 12.51 -7.36
CA GLN A 13 -14.37 12.14 -8.49
C GLN A 13 -12.90 12.31 -8.08
N ARG A 14 -12.14 11.22 -8.15
CA ARG A 14 -10.70 11.24 -7.86
C ARG A 14 -9.87 11.98 -8.91
N SER A 15 -10.43 12.18 -10.09
CA SER A 15 -9.83 12.91 -11.21
C SER A 15 -10.94 13.67 -11.93
N PRO A 16 -10.75 14.97 -12.25
CA PRO A 16 -11.69 15.70 -13.09
C PRO A 16 -11.70 15.19 -14.54
N ASN A 17 -10.65 14.48 -14.95
CA ASN A 17 -10.46 13.99 -16.32
C ASN A 17 -10.92 12.54 -16.53
N TRP A 18 -11.43 11.87 -15.51
CA TRP A 18 -11.90 10.49 -15.63
C TRP A 18 -13.07 10.14 -14.70
N GLN A 19 -14.15 9.67 -15.31
CA GLN A 19 -15.26 9.03 -14.60
C GLN A 19 -15.18 7.50 -14.78
N PRO A 20 -15.04 6.72 -13.69
CA PRO A 20 -14.91 5.27 -13.80
C PRO A 20 -16.14 4.62 -14.45
N PRO A 21 -15.98 3.90 -15.59
CA PRO A 21 -17.08 3.17 -16.19
C PRO A 21 -17.34 1.86 -15.42
N VAL A 22 -18.60 1.38 -15.45
CA VAL A 22 -18.99 0.07 -14.93
C VAL A 22 -19.28 -0.87 -16.09
N GLN A 23 -18.46 -1.91 -16.24
CA GLN A 23 -18.58 -2.94 -17.26
C GLN A 23 -18.69 -4.34 -16.63
N MET A 24 -19.36 -5.25 -17.34
CA MET A 24 -19.44 -6.66 -16.97
C MET A 24 -18.40 -7.43 -17.79
N CYS A 25 -17.65 -8.32 -17.16
CA CYS A 25 -16.77 -9.24 -17.84
C CYS A 25 -16.82 -10.62 -17.17
N SER A 26 -16.42 -11.66 -17.91
CA SER A 26 -16.25 -13.01 -17.41
C SER A 26 -14.99 -13.61 -18.01
N ALA A 27 -13.98 -13.83 -17.18
CA ALA A 27 -12.77 -14.54 -17.60
C ALA A 27 -13.08 -15.98 -18.04
N LEU A 28 -13.96 -16.67 -17.30
CA LEU A 28 -14.36 -18.04 -17.60
C LEU A 28 -15.09 -18.17 -18.95
N LYS A 29 -15.94 -17.19 -19.28
CA LYS A 29 -16.70 -17.18 -20.54
C LYS A 29 -15.99 -16.40 -21.66
N ASN A 30 -14.80 -15.85 -21.38
CA ASN A 30 -14.06 -14.96 -22.26
C ASN A 30 -14.90 -13.80 -22.84
N THR A 31 -15.72 -13.16 -22.00
CA THR A 31 -16.59 -12.05 -22.42
C THR A 31 -16.24 -10.75 -21.72
N GLY A 32 -16.33 -9.62 -22.42
CA GLY A 32 -16.14 -8.29 -21.83
C GLY A 32 -14.68 -7.89 -21.54
N LEU A 33 -13.71 -8.77 -21.79
CA LEU A 33 -12.30 -8.52 -21.47
C LEU A 33 -11.67 -7.49 -22.41
N SER A 34 -11.97 -7.56 -23.70
CA SER A 34 -11.47 -6.60 -24.70
C SER A 34 -11.99 -5.19 -24.44
N GLU A 35 -13.27 -5.09 -24.04
CA GLU A 35 -13.91 -3.82 -23.71
C GLU A 35 -13.32 -3.21 -22.43
N VAL A 36 -13.02 -4.04 -21.43
CA VAL A 36 -12.29 -3.59 -20.22
C VAL A 36 -10.90 -3.09 -20.60
N TRP A 37 -10.18 -3.81 -21.45
CA TRP A 37 -8.85 -3.41 -21.91
C TRP A 37 -8.88 -2.05 -22.63
N GLN A 38 -9.83 -1.86 -23.55
CA GLN A 38 -10.02 -0.58 -24.24
C GLN A 38 -10.27 0.57 -23.25
N LYS A 39 -11.05 0.34 -22.19
CA LYS A 39 -11.25 1.37 -21.15
C LYS A 39 -10.00 1.67 -20.32
N LEU A 40 -9.10 0.70 -20.14
CA LEU A 40 -7.81 0.95 -19.50
C LEU A 40 -6.90 1.80 -20.38
N GLU A 41 -6.89 1.56 -21.70
CA GLU A 41 -6.14 2.38 -22.66
C GLU A 41 -6.69 3.81 -22.71
N GLU A 42 -8.01 3.99 -22.82
CA GLU A 42 -8.65 5.30 -22.74
C GLU A 42 -8.30 6.05 -21.44
N TYR A 43 -8.27 5.35 -20.29
CA TYR A 43 -7.87 5.93 -19.01
C TYR A 43 -6.43 6.43 -19.03
N ARG A 44 -5.51 5.59 -19.52
CA ARG A 44 -4.09 5.94 -19.61
C ARG A 44 -3.91 7.17 -20.49
N ASP A 45 -4.55 7.21 -21.64
CA ASP A 45 -4.34 8.26 -22.63
C ASP A 45 -4.91 9.59 -22.14
N LYS A 46 -6.14 9.59 -21.58
CA LYS A 46 -6.76 10.81 -21.01
C LYS A 46 -5.95 11.38 -19.84
N LEU A 47 -5.54 10.55 -18.88
CA LEU A 47 -4.74 11.05 -17.75
C LEU A 47 -3.32 11.44 -18.14
N SER A 48 -2.76 10.81 -19.17
CA SER A 48 -1.42 11.18 -19.66
C SER A 48 -1.47 12.53 -20.37
N ALA A 49 -2.48 12.76 -21.21
CA ALA A 49 -2.70 14.05 -21.85
C ALA A 49 -2.94 15.18 -20.82
N ALA A 50 -3.65 14.89 -19.73
CA ALA A 50 -3.85 15.82 -18.63
C ALA A 50 -2.65 15.96 -17.67
N GLY A 51 -1.55 15.23 -17.88
CA GLY A 51 -0.38 15.21 -16.99
C GLY A 51 -0.58 14.50 -15.64
N GLU A 52 -1.82 14.21 -15.25
CA GLU A 52 -2.17 13.51 -14.00
C GLU A 52 -1.51 12.14 -13.88
N PHE A 53 -1.35 11.42 -14.99
CA PHE A 53 -0.73 10.10 -14.96
C PHE A 53 0.71 10.16 -14.43
N GLN A 54 1.50 11.14 -14.90
CA GLN A 54 2.90 11.27 -14.49
C GLN A 54 3.02 11.78 -13.06
N GLU A 55 2.13 12.68 -12.64
CA GLU A 55 2.09 13.13 -11.25
C GLU A 55 1.73 11.98 -10.29
N LYS A 56 0.73 11.17 -10.65
CA LYS A 56 0.37 9.97 -9.90
C LYS A 56 1.56 9.00 -9.79
N ARG A 57 2.30 8.78 -10.88
CA ARG A 57 3.53 7.96 -10.86
C ARG A 57 4.63 8.54 -9.97
N ARG A 58 4.82 9.86 -9.93
CA ARG A 58 5.78 10.50 -9.02
C ARG A 58 5.42 10.24 -7.56
N LYS A 59 4.16 10.48 -7.18
CA LYS A 59 3.66 10.20 -5.82
C LYS A 59 3.80 8.73 -5.45
N GLN A 60 3.49 7.83 -6.38
CA GLN A 60 3.65 6.39 -6.19
C GLN A 60 5.11 6.00 -5.97
N ARG A 61 6.06 6.54 -6.75
CA ARG A 61 7.49 6.30 -6.56
C ARG A 61 7.97 6.75 -5.18
N TRP A 62 7.56 7.93 -4.73
CA TRP A 62 7.87 8.42 -3.39
C TRP A 62 7.33 7.49 -2.29
N LYS A 63 6.07 7.06 -2.40
CA LYS A 63 5.47 6.11 -1.46
C LYS A 63 6.17 4.75 -1.48
N ALA A 64 6.49 4.25 -2.68
CA ALA A 64 7.18 2.98 -2.85
C ALA A 64 8.58 3.01 -2.21
N MET A 65 9.34 4.08 -2.41
CA MET A 65 10.64 4.28 -1.78
C MET A 65 10.55 4.19 -0.26
N TRP A 66 9.60 4.90 0.37
CA TRP A 66 9.40 4.86 1.82
C TRP A 66 8.96 3.49 2.32
N SER A 67 8.09 2.79 1.59
CA SER A 67 7.68 1.42 1.92
C SER A 67 8.88 0.48 1.90
N MET A 68 9.68 0.52 0.83
CA MET A 68 10.87 -0.32 0.69
C MET A 68 11.90 -0.04 1.79
N LEU A 69 12.08 1.24 2.16
CA LEU A 69 12.96 1.61 3.26
C LEU A 69 12.47 1.05 4.60
N GLN A 70 11.18 1.20 4.91
CA GLN A 70 10.59 0.66 6.14
C GLN A 70 10.69 -0.86 6.20
N ASP A 71 10.36 -1.55 5.10
CA ASP A 71 10.47 -3.00 4.99
C ASP A 71 11.91 -3.46 5.21
N ARG A 72 12.88 -2.73 4.63
CA ARG A 72 14.30 -3.04 4.79
C ARG A 72 14.77 -2.82 6.23
N LEU A 73 14.48 -1.67 6.82
CA LEU A 73 14.85 -1.37 8.21
C LEU A 73 14.23 -2.38 9.19
N MET A 74 12.97 -2.76 8.98
CA MET A 74 12.30 -3.75 9.80
C MET A 74 12.91 -5.15 9.63
N THR A 75 13.27 -5.52 8.40
CA THR A 75 13.95 -6.78 8.10
C THR A 75 15.32 -6.84 8.77
N ASP A 76 16.12 -5.79 8.62
CA ASP A 76 17.46 -5.70 9.21
C ASP A 76 17.37 -5.75 10.75
N LEU A 77 16.42 -5.03 11.35
CA LEU A 77 16.15 -5.06 12.79
C LEU A 77 15.80 -6.47 13.29
N LYS A 78 14.86 -7.14 12.63
CA LYS A 78 14.40 -8.49 13.01
C LYS A 78 15.47 -9.55 12.84
N ASN A 79 16.39 -9.35 11.91
CA ASN A 79 17.49 -10.28 11.65
C ASN A 79 18.75 -9.97 12.47
N HIS A 80 18.78 -8.88 13.25
CA HIS A 80 19.95 -8.51 14.04
C HIS A 80 20.18 -9.52 15.18
N PRO A 81 21.36 -10.15 15.31
CA PRO A 81 21.59 -11.20 16.30
C PRO A 81 21.32 -10.77 17.74
N ALA A 82 21.71 -9.55 18.12
CA ALA A 82 21.49 -9.02 19.47
C ALA A 82 19.99 -8.78 19.76
N VAL A 83 19.22 -8.38 18.74
CA VAL A 83 17.76 -8.22 18.84
C VAL A 83 17.10 -9.58 19.02
N ILE A 84 17.47 -10.57 18.20
CA ILE A 84 16.96 -11.94 18.30
C ILE A 84 17.24 -12.52 19.68
N ALA A 85 18.45 -12.35 20.20
CA ALA A 85 18.84 -12.86 21.52
C ALA A 85 18.06 -12.21 22.67
N ALA A 86 17.75 -10.91 22.58
CA ALA A 86 17.05 -10.18 23.63
C ALA A 86 15.51 -10.34 23.59
N LEU A 87 14.94 -10.73 22.45
CA LEU A 87 13.50 -10.75 22.22
C LEU A 87 12.71 -11.61 23.22
N PRO A 88 13.15 -12.84 23.61
CA PRO A 88 12.42 -13.67 24.56
C PRO A 88 12.31 -13.02 25.96
N ALA A 89 13.37 -12.36 26.42
CA ALA A 89 13.37 -11.68 27.71
C ALA A 89 12.44 -10.46 27.68
N ILE A 90 12.51 -9.65 26.62
CA ILE A 90 11.65 -8.47 26.44
C ILE A 90 10.17 -8.87 26.37
N GLN A 91 9.84 -9.97 25.67
CA GLN A 91 8.46 -10.48 25.58
C GLN A 91 7.90 -10.89 26.95
N ARG A 92 8.69 -11.61 27.74
CA ARG A 92 8.32 -11.98 29.11
C ARG A 92 8.10 -10.75 29.99
N ASP A 93 9.04 -9.80 29.97
CA ASP A 93 8.96 -8.61 30.83
C ASP A 93 7.75 -7.72 30.45
N LEU A 94 7.35 -7.68 29.18
CA LEU A 94 6.13 -7.01 28.72
C LEU A 94 4.87 -7.71 29.22
N HIS A 95 4.83 -9.04 29.13
CA HIS A 95 3.69 -9.84 29.57
C HIS A 95 3.48 -9.72 31.09
N ASP A 96 4.57 -9.71 31.86
CA ASP A 96 4.53 -9.66 33.32
C ASP A 96 4.36 -8.22 33.85
N GLY A 97 4.28 -7.21 32.98
CA GLY A 97 4.12 -5.80 33.35
C GLY A 97 5.39 -5.13 33.90
N ASN A 98 6.53 -5.81 33.82
CA ASN A 98 7.83 -5.32 34.31
C ASN A 98 8.52 -4.35 33.33
N LEU A 99 8.05 -4.29 32.08
CA LEU A 99 8.58 -3.43 31.03
C LEU A 99 7.43 -2.76 30.28
N THR A 100 7.54 -1.45 30.05
CA THR A 100 6.57 -0.73 29.23
C THR A 100 6.85 -0.92 27.74
N VAL A 101 5.83 -0.82 26.90
CA VAL A 101 5.96 -0.91 25.43
C VAL A 101 6.99 0.09 24.90
N THR A 102 6.98 1.32 25.40
CA THR A 102 7.93 2.37 24.99
C THR A 102 9.38 1.98 25.29
N LEU A 103 9.66 1.49 26.49
CA LEU A 103 11.01 1.06 26.89
C LEU A 103 11.46 -0.18 26.12
N ALA A 104 10.55 -1.11 25.82
CA ALA A 104 10.85 -2.26 24.96
C ALA A 104 11.30 -1.82 23.56
N VAL A 105 10.62 -0.85 22.96
CA VAL A 105 10.99 -0.28 21.65
C VAL A 105 12.37 0.39 21.71
N GLU A 106 12.63 1.21 22.73
CA GLU A 106 13.94 1.86 22.90
C GLU A 106 15.08 0.86 23.05
N LYS A 107 14.87 -0.21 23.84
CA LYS A 107 15.85 -1.31 23.98
C LYS A 107 16.13 -1.99 22.64
N LEU A 108 15.10 -2.35 21.87
CA LEU A 108 15.27 -2.99 20.56
C LEU A 108 16.01 -2.07 19.56
N LEU A 109 15.72 -0.77 19.57
CA LEU A 109 16.42 0.21 18.75
C LEU A 109 17.88 0.40 19.17
N ALA A 110 18.18 0.37 20.47
CA ALA A 110 19.56 0.44 20.96
C ALA A 110 20.38 -0.79 20.54
N LEU A 111 19.80 -1.98 20.63
CA LEU A 111 20.45 -3.26 20.28
C LEU A 111 20.73 -3.45 18.79
N SER A 112 20.14 -2.64 17.92
CA SER A 112 20.35 -2.71 16.46
C SER A 112 21.35 -1.67 15.94
N ARG A 113 21.84 -0.78 16.81
CA ARG A 113 22.78 0.28 16.47
C ARG A 113 24.23 -0.02 16.88
N GLY A 114 24.45 -1.07 17.66
CA GLY A 114 25.77 -1.53 18.11
C GLY A 114 26.01 -2.97 17.68
#